data_AF-A0A6B2LLE1-F1
#
_entry.id   AF-A0A6B2LLE1-F1
#
_cell.length_a   1.000
_cell.length_b   1.000
_cell.length_c   1.000
_cell.angle_alpha   90.00
_cell.angle_beta   90.00
_cell.angle_gamma   90.00
#
_symmetry.space_group_name_H-M   'P 1'
#
loop_
_entity.id
_entity.type
_entity.pdbx_description
1 polymer ?
#
loop_
_entity_poly.entity_id
_entity_poly.type
_entity_poly.pdbx_seq_one_letter_code
_entity_poly.pdbx_strand_id
1 'polypeptide(L)'
;MWLGIIFGTIALENIVLIAYFPLYFISLKHYRRVTEFAGQKLWPWLIFTLERLGEFKITLYSDDILPPTDKNIFLMMNHQHWCDFVCGFYVAHVRGRLGAMKGFVKESIVYVPVVGTALKAMGFVFLTRNWDVDQRTLDRAFQSLRQGDAFWLFTHPEGSRYDPRKLKYVLPAEAIHVH
;
A
#
# COMPACT_ATOMS: atom_id res chain seq x y z
N MET A 1 17.75 -10.09 13.36
CA MET A 1 17.26 -11.42 12.91
C MET A 1 15.99 -11.30 12.07
N TRP A 2 14.93 -10.66 12.56
CA TRP A 2 13.63 -10.56 11.86
C TRP A 2 13.63 -9.69 10.59
N LEU A 3 14.41 -8.60 10.55
CA LEU A 3 14.57 -7.79 9.32
C LEU A 3 15.11 -8.60 8.14
N GLY A 4 15.98 -9.58 8.38
CA GLY A 4 16.50 -10.47 7.33
C GLY A 4 15.40 -11.31 6.67
N ILE A 5 14.39 -11.73 7.44
CA ILE A 5 13.22 -12.47 6.92
C ILE A 5 12.36 -11.55 6.05
N ILE A 6 12.14 -10.30 6.49
CA ILE A 6 11.40 -9.31 5.69
C ILE A 6 12.13 -9.02 4.37
N PHE A 7 13.40 -8.64 4.42
CA PHE A 7 14.13 -8.34 3.18
C PHE A 7 14.32 -9.58 2.30
N GLY A 8 14.49 -10.76 2.90
CA GLY A 8 14.57 -12.04 2.18
C GLY A 8 13.27 -12.40 1.46
N THR A 9 12.12 -12.17 2.08
CA THR A 9 10.81 -12.42 1.45
C THR A 9 10.52 -11.44 0.33
N ILE A 10 10.87 -10.16 0.48
CA ILE A 10 10.76 -9.17 -0.61
C ILE A 10 11.77 -9.51 -1.73
N ALA A 11 12.97 -9.98 -1.41
CA ALA A 11 13.93 -10.42 -2.43
C ALA A 11 13.41 -11.62 -3.23
N LEU A 12 12.82 -12.62 -2.55
CA LEU A 12 12.17 -13.74 -3.20
C LEU A 12 11.01 -13.29 -4.10
N GLU A 13 10.20 -12.34 -3.63
CA GLU A 13 9.14 -11.74 -4.44
C GLU A 13 9.72 -11.10 -5.71
N ASN A 14 10.79 -10.32 -5.61
CA ASN A 14 11.43 -9.71 -6.78
C ASN A 14 11.91 -10.75 -7.79
N ILE A 15 12.43 -11.90 -7.35
CA ILE A 15 12.81 -13.00 -8.26
C ILE A 15 11.59 -13.46 -9.05
N VAL A 16 10.45 -13.68 -8.39
CA VAL A 16 9.19 -14.03 -9.05
C VAL A 16 8.78 -12.92 -10.03
N LEU A 17 8.77 -11.66 -9.59
CA LEU A 17 8.35 -10.53 -10.42
C LEU A 17 9.23 -10.35 -11.67
N ILE A 18 10.54 -10.59 -11.55
CA ILE A 18 11.48 -10.54 -12.68
C ILE A 18 11.22 -11.71 -13.62
N ALA A 19 11.05 -12.93 -13.11
CA ALA A 19 10.78 -14.12 -13.92
C ALA A 19 9.50 -13.97 -14.76
N TYR A 20 8.48 -13.29 -14.22
CA TYR A 20 7.21 -13.06 -14.90
C TYR A 20 7.09 -11.68 -15.56
N PHE A 21 8.14 -10.85 -15.56
CA PHE A 21 8.14 -9.53 -16.21
C PHE A 21 7.80 -9.56 -17.71
N PRO A 22 8.21 -10.57 -18.52
CA PRO A 22 7.80 -10.67 -19.92
C PRO A 22 6.27 -10.67 -20.12
N LEU A 23 5.49 -11.17 -19.15
CA LEU A 23 4.03 -11.12 -19.21
C LEU A 23 3.48 -9.70 -19.22
N TYR A 24 4.22 -8.72 -18.70
CA TYR A 24 3.80 -7.31 -18.73
C TYR A 24 3.55 -6.82 -20.15
N PHE A 25 4.38 -7.24 -21.11
CA PHE A 25 4.30 -6.84 -22.51
C PHE A 25 3.26 -7.65 -23.32
N ILE A 26 2.89 -8.83 -22.84
CA ILE A 26 1.91 -9.72 -23.50
C ILE A 26 0.50 -9.45 -22.96
N SER A 27 0.36 -9.39 -21.64
CA SER A 27 -0.92 -9.21 -20.97
C SER A 27 -0.73 -8.63 -19.57
N LEU A 28 -0.97 -7.33 -19.44
CA LEU A 28 -0.96 -6.62 -18.16
C LEU A 28 -1.88 -7.27 -17.11
N LYS A 29 -3.01 -7.83 -17.55
CA LYS A 29 -3.95 -8.55 -16.67
C LYS A 29 -3.33 -9.80 -16.05
N HIS A 30 -2.64 -10.62 -16.85
CA HIS A 30 -1.97 -11.82 -16.32
C HIS A 30 -0.77 -11.48 -15.45
N TYR A 31 0.01 -10.47 -15.85
CA TYR A 31 1.09 -9.96 -15.02
C TYR A 31 0.58 -9.55 -13.63
N ARG A 32 -0.49 -8.75 -13.55
CA ARG A 32 -1.12 -8.36 -12.29
C ARG A 32 -1.59 -9.53 -11.44
N ARG A 33 -2.21 -10.54 -12.05
CA ARG A 33 -2.65 -11.73 -11.30
C ARG A 33 -1.48 -12.48 -10.68
N VAL A 34 -0.35 -12.58 -11.39
CA VAL A 34 0.87 -13.18 -10.85
C VAL A 34 1.45 -12.33 -9.72
N THR A 35 1.55 -11.01 -9.90
CA THR A 35 2.08 -10.13 -8.85
C THR A 35 1.19 -10.14 -7.60
N GLU A 36 -0.13 -10.03 -7.77
CA GLU A 36 -1.10 -10.14 -6.67
C GLU A 36 -1.04 -11.51 -5.99
N PHE A 37 -0.91 -12.61 -6.74
CA PHE A 37 -0.75 -13.94 -6.15
C PHE A 37 0.54 -14.04 -5.34
N ALA A 38 1.66 -13.54 -5.87
CA ALA A 38 2.93 -13.51 -5.17
C ALA A 38 2.83 -12.69 -3.87
N GLY A 39 2.28 -11.48 -3.92
CA GLY A 39 2.06 -10.64 -2.74
C GLY A 39 1.13 -11.31 -1.72
N GLN A 40 0.06 -11.97 -2.18
CA GLN A 40 -0.87 -12.67 -1.30
C GLN A 40 -0.22 -13.86 -0.55
N LYS A 41 0.84 -14.46 -1.11
CA LYS A 41 1.57 -15.58 -0.50
C LYS A 41 2.79 -15.14 0.30
N LEU A 42 3.49 -14.10 -0.16
CA LEU A 42 4.77 -13.66 0.42
C LEU A 42 4.60 -12.57 1.46
N TRP A 43 3.70 -11.59 1.26
CA TRP A 43 3.53 -10.49 2.22
C TRP A 43 2.94 -10.88 3.58
N PRO A 44 2.16 -11.98 3.74
CA PRO A 44 1.82 -12.46 5.08
C PRO A 44 3.04 -12.74 5.98
N TRP A 45 4.21 -13.03 5.39
CA TRP A 45 5.45 -13.19 6.16
C TRP A 45 5.92 -11.89 6.82
N LEU A 46 5.62 -10.72 6.24
CA LEU A 46 5.85 -9.44 6.91
C LEU A 46 5.02 -9.37 8.20
N ILE A 47 3.72 -9.65 8.12
CA ILE A 47 2.81 -9.63 9.27
C ILE A 47 3.26 -10.65 10.31
N PHE A 48 3.48 -11.91 9.91
CA PHE A 48 3.95 -12.97 10.78
C PHE A 48 5.26 -12.60 11.49
N THR A 49 6.23 -12.03 10.75
CA THR A 49 7.52 -11.64 11.31
C THR A 49 7.37 -10.54 12.36
N LEU A 50 6.53 -9.54 12.09
CA LEU A 50 6.27 -8.46 13.05
C LEU A 50 5.55 -8.98 14.30
N GLU A 51 4.51 -9.80 14.15
CA GLU A 51 3.74 -10.32 15.29
C GLU A 51 4.54 -11.33 16.13
N ARG A 52 5.27 -12.24 15.49
CA ARG A 52 5.93 -13.36 16.18
C ARG A 52 7.35 -13.06 16.63
N LEU A 53 8.07 -12.25 15.88
CA LEU A 53 9.50 -11.98 16.12
C LEU A 53 9.80 -10.52 16.46
N GLY A 54 8.89 -9.61 16.11
CA GLY A 54 8.98 -8.19 16.43
C GLY A 54 8.17 -7.78 17.66
N GLU A 55 7.42 -8.70 18.26
CA GLU A 55 6.54 -8.45 19.42
C GLU A 55 5.45 -7.39 19.16
N PHE A 56 5.05 -7.21 17.90
CA PHE A 56 3.94 -6.31 17.55
C PHE A 56 2.62 -6.98 17.93
N LYS A 57 1.84 -6.34 18.79
CA LYS A 57 0.44 -6.71 19.04
C LYS A 57 -0.47 -5.84 18.18
N ILE A 58 -1.05 -6.42 17.13
CA ILE A 58 -2.06 -5.75 16.30
C ILE A 58 -3.44 -6.22 16.78
N THR A 59 -4.35 -5.29 17.05
CA THR A 59 -5.72 -5.60 17.46
C THR A 59 -6.68 -4.82 16.59
N LEU A 60 -7.56 -5.54 15.90
CA LEU A 60 -8.58 -4.98 15.02
C LEU A 60 -9.91 -4.93 15.78
N TYR A 61 -10.48 -3.73 15.88
CA TYR A 61 -11.84 -3.52 16.38
C TYR A 61 -12.73 -3.13 15.20
N SER A 62 -13.88 -3.78 15.05
CA SER A 62 -14.82 -3.54 13.94
C SER A 62 -16.22 -3.96 14.36
N ASP A 63 -17.22 -3.16 13.99
CA ASP A 63 -18.64 -3.46 14.20
C ASP A 63 -19.12 -4.44 13.10
N ASP A 64 -18.67 -5.70 13.14
CA ASP A 64 -19.02 -6.87 12.29
C ASP A 64 -19.08 -6.70 10.74
N ILE A 65 -18.88 -5.49 10.21
CA ILE A 65 -18.90 -5.18 8.78
C ILE A 65 -17.46 -5.16 8.30
N LEU A 66 -16.99 -6.34 7.92
CA LEU A 66 -15.71 -6.47 7.24
C LEU A 66 -15.84 -6.04 5.77
N PRO A 67 -14.83 -5.37 5.18
CA PRO A 67 -14.94 -4.91 3.81
C PRO A 67 -15.14 -6.08 2.82
N PRO A 68 -15.97 -5.88 1.78
CA PRO A 68 -16.15 -6.86 0.71
C PRO A 68 -14.85 -7.09 -0.05
N THR A 69 -14.65 -8.32 -0.52
CA THR A 69 -13.41 -8.76 -1.17
C THR A 69 -13.45 -8.63 -2.69
N ASP A 70 -14.66 -8.56 -3.25
CA ASP A 70 -14.98 -8.49 -4.69
C ASP A 70 -15.15 -7.04 -5.20
N LYS A 71 -15.08 -6.05 -4.32
CA LYS A 71 -15.20 -4.62 -4.66
C LYS A 71 -13.89 -3.88 -4.50
N ASN A 72 -13.79 -2.75 -5.22
CA ASN A 72 -12.72 -1.79 -4.99
C ASN A 72 -12.91 -1.13 -3.64
N ILE A 73 -11.86 -1.13 -2.82
CA ILE A 73 -11.86 -0.53 -1.48
C ILE A 73 -10.88 0.64 -1.45
N PHE A 74 -11.32 1.77 -0.89
CA PHE A 74 -10.46 2.89 -0.57
C PHE A 74 -10.32 2.97 0.95
N LEU A 75 -9.14 2.62 1.46
CA LEU A 75 -8.82 2.58 2.88
C LEU A 75 -8.16 3.90 3.29
N MET A 76 -8.88 4.73 4.02
CA MET A 76 -8.33 5.98 4.56
C MET A 76 -7.80 5.74 5.97
N MET A 77 -6.55 6.14 6.21
CA MET A 77 -5.86 5.95 7.49
C MET A 77 -5.20 7.26 7.92
N ASN A 78 -5.19 7.55 9.22
CA ASN A 78 -4.42 8.64 9.78
C ASN A 78 -2.92 8.31 9.78
N HIS A 79 -2.04 9.31 9.57
CA HIS A 79 -0.60 9.06 9.45
C HIS A 79 0.13 9.38 10.76
N GLN A 80 0.22 8.42 11.66
CA GLN A 80 0.79 8.63 12.99
C GLN A 80 2.21 8.11 13.15
N HIS A 81 2.60 7.10 12.38
CA HIS A 81 3.88 6.44 12.56
C HIS A 81 4.52 6.06 11.22
N TRP A 82 5.81 5.74 11.21
CA TRP A 82 6.47 5.35 9.96
C TRP A 82 6.00 3.98 9.43
N CYS A 83 5.41 3.15 10.30
CA CYS A 83 4.96 1.80 10.00
C CYS A 83 3.44 1.63 10.09
N ASP A 84 2.65 2.71 10.11
CA ASP A 84 1.19 2.63 10.16
C ASP A 84 0.56 1.92 8.95
N PHE A 85 1.23 1.94 7.79
CA PHE A 85 0.83 1.13 6.63
C PHE A 85 0.67 -0.38 6.95
N VAL A 86 1.36 -0.89 7.98
CA VAL A 86 1.21 -2.28 8.45
C VAL A 86 -0.21 -2.55 8.92
N CYS A 87 -0.89 -1.58 9.53
CA CYS A 87 -2.29 -1.74 9.94
C CYS A 87 -3.21 -1.97 8.73
N GLY A 88 -3.00 -1.23 7.64
CA GLY A 88 -3.76 -1.43 6.40
C GLY A 88 -3.48 -2.78 5.75
N PHE A 89 -2.21 -3.22 5.77
CA PHE A 89 -1.83 -4.56 5.34
C PHE A 89 -2.45 -5.65 6.20
N TYR A 90 -2.54 -5.44 7.51
CA TYR A 90 -3.18 -6.38 8.43
C TYR A 90 -4.67 -6.55 8.12
N VAL A 91 -5.41 -5.46 7.92
CA VAL A 91 -6.84 -5.53 7.54
C VAL A 91 -7.00 -6.28 6.21
N ALA A 92 -6.18 -5.98 5.22
CA ALA A 92 -6.21 -6.69 3.93
C ALA A 92 -5.80 -8.16 4.08
N HIS A 93 -4.87 -8.49 4.97
CA HIS A 93 -4.45 -9.85 5.28
C HIS A 93 -5.61 -10.68 5.84
N VAL A 94 -6.31 -10.16 6.85
CA VAL A 94 -7.50 -10.79 7.45
C VAL A 94 -8.60 -11.04 6.41
N ARG A 95 -8.65 -10.23 5.36
CA ARG A 95 -9.63 -10.35 4.25
C ARG A 95 -9.12 -11.11 3.03
N GLY A 96 -7.89 -11.63 3.05
CA GLY A 96 -7.31 -12.35 1.91
C GLY A 96 -7.09 -11.46 0.67
N ARG A 97 -6.91 -10.16 0.87
CA ARG A 97 -6.72 -9.13 -0.19
C ARG A 97 -5.36 -8.41 -0.10
N LEU A 98 -4.43 -8.91 0.69
CA LEU A 98 -3.10 -8.30 0.86
C LEU A 98 -2.34 -8.15 -0.47
N GLY A 99 -2.39 -9.14 -1.36
CA GLY A 99 -1.76 -9.04 -2.68
C GLY A 99 -2.39 -7.98 -3.60
N ALA A 100 -3.69 -7.72 -3.40
CA ALA A 100 -4.44 -6.69 -4.13
C ALA A 100 -4.27 -5.28 -3.53
N MET A 101 -3.50 -5.14 -2.45
CA MET A 101 -3.19 -3.82 -1.90
C MET A 101 -2.36 -2.99 -2.88
N LYS A 102 -2.70 -1.70 -2.90
CA LYS A 102 -2.02 -0.61 -3.58
C LYS A 102 -1.96 0.55 -2.58
N GLY A 103 -1.03 1.46 -2.79
CA GLY A 103 -0.91 2.63 -1.93
C GLY A 103 -0.20 3.77 -2.64
N PHE A 104 -0.42 4.98 -2.14
CA PHE A 104 0.38 6.14 -2.48
C PHE A 104 1.65 6.14 -1.62
N VAL A 105 2.80 6.14 -2.27
CA VAL A 105 4.11 6.13 -1.62
C VAL A 105 4.96 7.29 -2.11
N LYS A 106 5.87 7.78 -1.27
CA LYS A 106 6.81 8.83 -1.66
C LYS A 106 7.70 8.33 -2.80
N GLU A 107 7.92 9.14 -3.82
CA GLU A 107 8.75 8.78 -4.98
C GLU A 107 10.14 8.28 -4.56
N SER A 108 10.75 8.86 -3.52
CA SER A 108 12.06 8.43 -3.03
C SER A 108 12.12 6.94 -2.63
N ILE A 109 10.99 6.28 -2.34
CA ILE A 109 10.93 4.85 -2.03
C ILE A 109 11.28 3.99 -3.25
N VAL A 110 11.13 4.50 -4.47
CA VAL A 110 11.51 3.77 -5.69
C VAL A 110 13.00 3.42 -5.70
N TYR A 111 13.83 4.20 -5.03
CA TYR A 111 15.28 4.02 -4.93
C TYR A 111 15.71 3.11 -3.77
N VAL A 112 14.79 2.64 -2.93
CA VAL A 112 15.10 1.68 -1.87
C VAL A 112 15.29 0.31 -2.53
N PRO A 113 16.50 -0.28 -2.48
CA PRO A 113 16.77 -1.55 -3.15
C PRO A 113 15.79 -2.63 -2.69
N VAL A 114 15.37 -3.50 -3.61
CA VAL A 114 14.43 -4.61 -3.39
C VAL A 114 12.99 -4.14 -3.09
N VAL A 115 12.78 -3.15 -2.23
CA VAL A 115 11.45 -2.63 -1.86
C VAL A 115 10.82 -1.84 -3.02
N GLY A 116 11.55 -0.89 -3.60
CA GLY A 116 11.02 -0.01 -4.65
C GLY A 116 10.53 -0.79 -5.87
N THR A 117 11.30 -1.78 -6.30
CA THR A 117 10.96 -2.66 -7.43
C THR A 117 9.71 -3.50 -7.15
N ALA A 118 9.62 -4.11 -5.97
CA ALA A 118 8.45 -4.89 -5.56
C ALA A 118 7.17 -4.03 -5.56
N LEU A 119 7.21 -2.87 -4.91
CA LEU A 119 6.07 -1.96 -4.87
C LEU A 119 5.64 -1.48 -6.27
N LYS A 120 6.60 -1.17 -7.16
CA LYS A 120 6.32 -0.77 -8.54
C LYS A 120 5.66 -1.87 -9.35
N ALA A 121 6.18 -3.10 -9.27
CA ALA A 121 5.60 -4.26 -9.93
C ALA A 121 4.20 -4.61 -9.40
N MET A 122 4.00 -4.39 -8.11
CA MET A 122 2.71 -4.54 -7.43
C MET A 122 1.73 -3.40 -7.73
N GLY A 123 2.10 -2.38 -8.51
CA GLY A 123 1.20 -1.30 -8.92
C GLY A 123 0.96 -0.22 -7.87
N PHE A 124 1.89 -0.04 -6.93
CA PHE A 124 1.88 1.13 -6.03
C PHE A 124 2.15 2.41 -6.82
N VAL A 125 1.57 3.51 -6.35
CA VAL A 125 1.63 4.80 -7.01
C VAL A 125 2.64 5.69 -6.29
N PHE A 126 3.71 6.05 -7.00
CA PHE A 126 4.78 6.89 -6.47
C PHE A 126 4.46 8.36 -6.74
N LEU A 127 4.48 9.19 -5.68
CA LEU A 127 4.15 10.61 -5.74
C LEU A 127 5.34 11.47 -5.33
N THR A 128 5.55 12.56 -6.08
CA THR A 128 6.66 13.50 -5.91
C THR A 128 6.38 14.56 -4.83
N ARG A 129 5.11 14.70 -4.40
CA ARG A 129 4.58 15.81 -3.58
C ARG A 129 4.53 17.14 -4.33
N ASN A 130 4.44 17.09 -5.66
CA ASN A 130 4.21 18.23 -6.51
C ASN A 130 2.95 17.96 -7.34
N TRP A 131 1.89 18.72 -7.10
CA TRP A 131 0.59 18.53 -7.76
C TRP A 131 0.69 18.60 -9.30
N ASP A 132 1.48 19.52 -9.83
CA ASP A 132 1.61 19.73 -11.29
C ASP A 132 2.16 18.48 -11.99
N VAL A 133 2.97 17.69 -11.28
CA VAL A 133 3.52 16.41 -11.74
C VAL A 133 2.58 15.25 -11.40
N ASP A 134 2.10 15.23 -10.17
CA ASP A 134 1.39 14.10 -9.58
C ASP A 134 -0.03 13.93 -10.14
N GLN A 135 -0.69 15.00 -10.59
CA GLN A 135 -2.02 14.92 -11.22
C GLN A 135 -2.03 13.93 -12.39
N ARG A 136 -1.05 14.05 -13.31
CA ARG A 136 -0.92 13.14 -14.46
C ARG A 136 -0.56 11.71 -14.05
N THR A 137 0.14 11.55 -12.94
CA THR A 137 0.49 10.22 -12.40
C THR A 137 -0.72 9.55 -11.79
N LEU A 138 -1.53 10.29 -11.03
CA LEU A 138 -2.79 9.83 -10.46
C LEU A 138 -3.78 9.44 -11.56
N ASP A 139 -3.97 10.28 -12.59
CA ASP A 139 -4.88 10.00 -13.70
C ASP A 139 -4.54 8.68 -14.39
N ARG A 140 -3.26 8.48 -14.72
CA ARG A 140 -2.77 7.22 -15.31
C ARG A 140 -2.97 6.04 -14.37
N ALA A 141 -2.68 6.20 -13.08
CA ALA A 141 -2.86 5.14 -12.10
C ALA A 141 -4.33 4.71 -11.99
N PHE A 142 -5.27 5.65 -11.85
CA PHE A 142 -6.69 5.35 -11.75
C PHE A 142 -7.27 4.76 -13.03
N GLN A 143 -6.87 5.25 -14.21
CA GLN A 143 -7.23 4.62 -15.49
C GLN A 143 -6.77 3.16 -15.53
N SER A 144 -5.54 2.90 -15.09
CA SER A 144 -4.96 1.57 -15.05
C SER A 144 -5.67 0.64 -14.04
N LEU A 145 -6.03 1.15 -12.86
CA LEU A 145 -6.74 0.40 -11.81
C LEU A 145 -8.16 0.02 -12.24
N ARG A 146 -8.87 0.88 -12.98
CA ARG A 146 -10.21 0.60 -13.50
C ARG A 146 -10.26 -0.58 -14.49
N GLN A 147 -9.14 -0.94 -15.08
CA GLN A 147 -9.02 -2.05 -16.03
C GLN A 147 -8.63 -3.38 -15.37
N GLY A 148 -8.34 -3.37 -14.05
CA GLY A 148 -7.88 -4.54 -13.29
C GLY A 148 -9.00 -5.30 -12.58
N ASP A 149 -8.59 -6.35 -11.87
CA ASP A 149 -9.43 -7.01 -10.88
C ASP A 149 -9.61 -6.08 -9.65
N ALA A 150 -10.54 -6.40 -8.74
CA ALA A 150 -10.86 -5.54 -7.60
C ALA A 150 -9.62 -5.20 -6.75
N PHE A 151 -9.34 -3.92 -6.50
CA PHE A 151 -8.15 -3.49 -5.76
C PHE A 151 -8.49 -2.88 -4.41
N TRP A 152 -7.52 -2.87 -3.50
CA TRP A 152 -7.62 -2.16 -2.23
C TRP A 152 -6.55 -1.08 -2.20
N LEU A 153 -6.94 0.18 -2.12
CA LEU A 153 -6.04 1.33 -2.16
C LEU A 153 -6.03 2.01 -0.81
N PHE A 154 -4.89 1.98 -0.10
CA PHE A 154 -4.74 2.74 1.12
C PHE A 154 -4.15 4.12 0.85
N THR A 155 -4.58 5.09 1.66
CA THR A 155 -4.06 6.46 1.63
C THR A 155 -3.97 7.05 3.02
N HIS A 156 -3.06 8.02 3.13
CA HIS A 156 -2.93 8.90 4.27
C HIS A 156 -3.27 10.32 3.81
N PRO A 157 -4.53 10.79 3.96
CA PRO A 157 -4.97 12.06 3.39
C PRO A 157 -4.23 13.27 3.98
N GLU A 158 -3.67 13.13 5.19
CA GLU A 158 -2.83 14.15 5.84
C GLU A 158 -1.54 14.47 5.04
N GLY A 159 -1.08 13.58 4.15
CA GLY A 159 0.10 13.76 3.30
C GLY A 159 1.45 13.83 4.03
N SER A 160 1.44 13.95 5.36
CA SER A 160 2.62 13.92 6.23
C SER A 160 2.24 13.41 7.61
N ARG A 161 3.22 12.86 8.34
CA ARG A 161 3.00 12.39 9.71
C ARG A 161 2.52 13.52 10.61
N TYR A 162 1.64 13.17 11.54
CA TYR A 162 1.23 14.04 12.63
C TYR A 162 2.44 14.64 13.35
N ASP A 163 2.44 15.95 13.51
CA ASP A 163 3.42 16.70 14.30
C ASP A 163 2.65 17.78 15.07
N PRO A 164 2.62 17.73 16.42
CA PRO A 164 1.92 18.72 17.24
C PRO A 164 2.30 20.17 16.91
N ARG A 165 3.51 20.41 16.38
CA ARG A 165 3.98 21.75 16.00
C ARG A 165 3.30 22.28 14.73
N LYS A 166 2.80 21.40 13.87
CA LYS A 166 2.09 21.76 12.64
C LYS A 166 0.61 22.10 12.88
N LEU A 167 0.06 21.71 14.03
CA LEU A 167 -1.34 22.00 14.38
C LEU A 167 -1.62 23.49 14.60
N LYS A 168 -0.58 24.29 14.88
CA LYS A 168 -0.70 25.74 15.13
C LYS A 168 -1.22 26.54 13.92
N TYR A 169 -1.25 25.93 12.74
CA TYR A 169 -1.71 26.54 11.49
C TYR A 169 -3.02 25.94 10.96
N VAL A 170 -3.61 24.98 11.68
CA VAL A 170 -4.94 24.48 11.35
C VAL A 170 -5.92 25.52 11.88
N LEU A 171 -6.64 26.17 10.96
CA LEU A 171 -7.64 27.20 11.29
C LEU A 171 -8.56 26.68 12.42
N PRO A 172 -8.95 27.54 13.38
CA PRO A 172 -9.94 27.16 14.37
C PRO A 172 -11.18 26.62 13.65
N ALA A 173 -11.79 25.59 14.23
CA ALA A 173 -12.90 24.83 13.64
C ALA A 173 -14.12 25.70 13.22
N GLU A 174 -14.14 26.95 13.66
CA GLU A 174 -15.10 28.00 13.34
C GLU A 174 -15.00 28.54 11.90
N ALA A 175 -13.93 28.23 11.15
CA ALA A 175 -13.72 28.77 9.80
C ALA A 175 -14.34 27.95 8.66
N ILE A 176 -15.00 26.82 8.95
CA ILE A 176 -15.64 25.98 7.92
C ILE A 176 -17.16 26.24 7.93
N HIS A 177 -17.56 27.40 7.39
CA HIS A 177 -18.92 27.57 6.91
C HIS A 177 -19.03 26.90 5.54
N VAL A 178 -19.61 25.72 5.50
CA VAL A 178 -20.07 25.09 4.27
C VAL A 178 -21.33 25.84 3.83
N HIS A 179 -21.22 26.59 2.72
CA HIS A 179 -22.37 27.08 1.95
C HIS A 179 -22.79 26.03 0.93
#